data_AF-A0A1M7CMF1-F1
#
_entry.id   AF-A0A1M7CMF1-F1
#
_cell.length_a   1.000
_cell.length_b   1.000
_cell.length_c   1.000
_cell.angle_alpha   90.00
_cell.angle_beta   90.00
_cell.angle_gamma   90.00
#
_symmetry.space_group_name_H-M   'P 1'
#
loop_
_entity.id
_entity.type
_entity.pdbx_description
1 polymer ?
#
loop_
_entity_poly.entity_id
_entity_poly.type
_entity_poly.pdbx_seq_one_letter_code
_entity_poly.pdbx_strand_id
1 'polypeptide(L)'
;MKINLPDHWSDFIKTFIKKHKKEIVYDGVRVFRTEEEIQERYDTHEFEKFLPEYIPVADDSGGQVAVISKNNKETKVYLSSYGVLQKEDLEILDRDLVHWMQRKFPFERERKIISPFEIEKREKENILWNEKISSFPAIIEFLKEPVRIEGLALPENYAPAEYIYYFQDGYHYNSVENTILTDITPGSFKADWIVLASNYFADPFFIDLNEAEHNFPVYFAYHGQGKWEPLKVAESLCTFQKILHEIQSLRFDKAGLIHYFDENIDLENPLWKEVYENIKDEEEGNPEQIETYESIGPEVNLYITDIGPNKMKVIALLKKEFGLSGTEALELSKETKILFRTGYSKWLEYDRKQLEDLGASVEWEALD
;
A
#
# COMPACT_ATOMS: atom_id res chain seq x y z
N MET A 1 28.88 -9.90 -0.94
CA MET A 1 29.54 -11.22 -0.71
C MET A 1 28.81 -12.23 -1.58
N LYS A 2 29.50 -13.14 -2.30
CA LYS A 2 28.80 -14.05 -3.22
C LYS A 2 28.00 -15.10 -2.44
N ILE A 3 26.70 -15.16 -2.67
CA ILE A 3 25.79 -16.10 -2.00
C ILE A 3 26.07 -17.51 -2.51
N ASN A 4 26.07 -18.49 -1.60
CA ASN A 4 26.11 -19.89 -1.97
C ASN A 4 24.68 -20.44 -1.96
N LEU A 5 24.16 -20.79 -3.13
CA LEU A 5 22.80 -21.29 -3.26
C LEU A 5 22.74 -22.78 -2.90
N PRO A 6 21.72 -23.21 -2.13
CA PRO A 6 21.61 -24.59 -1.69
C PRO A 6 21.10 -25.50 -2.83
N ASP A 7 21.37 -26.81 -2.72
CA ASP A 7 21.04 -27.81 -3.74
C ASP A 7 19.53 -27.89 -3.97
N HIS A 8 18.73 -27.77 -2.90
CA HIS A 8 17.27 -27.83 -3.00
C HIS A 8 16.67 -26.66 -3.80
N TRP A 9 17.31 -25.48 -3.78
CA TRP A 9 16.97 -24.39 -4.69
C TRP A 9 17.38 -24.72 -6.13
N SER A 10 18.61 -25.20 -6.31
CA SER A 10 19.17 -25.52 -7.63
C SER A 10 18.35 -26.59 -8.37
N ASP A 11 17.80 -27.56 -7.65
CA ASP A 11 16.96 -28.61 -8.22
C ASP A 11 15.51 -28.15 -8.46
N PHE A 12 15.00 -27.31 -7.55
CA PHE A 12 13.71 -26.63 -7.74
C PHE A 12 13.72 -25.77 -9.01
N ILE A 13 14.72 -24.92 -9.19
CA ILE A 13 14.68 -23.91 -10.25
C ILE A 13 14.80 -24.52 -11.65
N LYS A 14 15.58 -25.60 -11.81
CA LYS A 14 15.62 -26.41 -13.04
C LYS A 14 14.23 -26.93 -13.41
N THR A 15 13.48 -27.38 -12.40
CA THR A 15 12.11 -27.90 -12.58
C THR A 15 11.13 -26.77 -12.90
N PHE A 16 11.24 -25.65 -12.18
CA PHE A 16 10.40 -24.46 -12.36
C PHE A 16 10.54 -23.88 -13.77
N ILE A 17 11.77 -23.62 -14.24
CA ILE A 17 12.05 -23.05 -15.57
C ILE A 17 11.50 -23.94 -16.69
N LYS A 18 11.58 -25.27 -16.53
CA LYS A 18 11.01 -26.21 -17.50
C LYS A 18 9.48 -26.11 -17.59
N LYS A 19 8.81 -25.81 -16.47
CA LYS A 19 7.34 -25.78 -16.35
C LYS A 19 6.74 -24.39 -16.61
N HIS A 20 7.45 -23.31 -16.29
CA HIS A 20 6.96 -21.94 -16.32
C HIS A 20 7.86 -21.05 -17.19
N LYS A 21 7.29 -20.44 -18.24
CA LYS A 21 8.05 -19.54 -19.13
C LYS A 21 8.15 -18.10 -18.61
N LYS A 22 7.18 -17.65 -17.79
CA LYS A 22 7.13 -16.30 -17.22
C LYS A 22 7.64 -16.27 -15.78
N GLU A 23 8.36 -15.20 -15.44
CA GLU A 23 8.94 -14.94 -14.11
C GLU A 23 7.87 -14.66 -13.06
N ILE A 24 6.89 -13.82 -13.43
CA ILE A 24 5.67 -13.63 -12.67
C ILE A 24 4.72 -14.78 -12.98
N VAL A 25 4.34 -15.49 -11.93
CA VAL A 25 3.41 -16.61 -11.92
C VAL A 25 2.33 -16.32 -10.90
N TYR A 26 1.13 -16.88 -11.10
CA TYR A 26 0.01 -16.95 -10.14
C TYR A 26 -0.10 -15.80 -9.12
N ASP A 27 -1.14 -14.96 -9.26
CA ASP A 27 -1.45 -13.89 -8.30
C ASP A 27 -0.30 -12.89 -8.07
N GLY A 28 0.57 -12.70 -9.06
CA GLY A 28 1.62 -11.67 -9.03
C GLY A 28 2.95 -12.12 -8.43
N VAL A 29 3.08 -13.38 -8.02
CA VAL A 29 4.32 -13.90 -7.41
C VAL A 29 5.46 -13.93 -8.42
N ARG A 30 6.57 -13.27 -8.08
CA ARG A 30 7.80 -13.28 -8.83
C ARG A 30 8.77 -14.28 -8.23
N VAL A 31 9.02 -15.39 -8.91
CA VAL A 31 10.02 -16.39 -8.48
C VAL A 31 11.37 -16.05 -9.09
N PHE A 32 12.41 -15.91 -8.26
CA PHE A 32 13.76 -15.58 -8.73
C PHE A 32 14.41 -16.77 -9.42
N ARG A 33 14.82 -16.54 -10.66
CA ARG A 33 15.27 -17.57 -11.61
C ARG A 33 16.77 -17.73 -11.69
N THR A 34 17.48 -16.69 -11.32
CA THR A 34 18.93 -16.60 -11.49
C THR A 34 19.61 -16.33 -10.15
N GLU A 35 20.89 -16.67 -10.08
CA GLU A 35 21.71 -16.34 -8.91
C GLU A 35 21.85 -14.82 -8.78
N GLU A 36 21.90 -14.12 -9.90
CA GLU A 36 21.99 -12.67 -9.98
C GLU A 36 20.76 -11.98 -9.37
N GLU A 37 19.54 -12.45 -9.67
CA GLU A 37 18.30 -11.89 -9.08
C GLU A 37 18.26 -12.08 -7.55
N ILE A 38 18.68 -13.26 -7.07
CA ILE A 38 18.74 -13.53 -5.64
C ILE A 38 19.79 -12.64 -4.98
N GLN A 39 20.96 -12.49 -5.62
CA GLN A 39 22.04 -11.65 -5.13
C GLN A 39 21.62 -10.17 -5.06
N GLU A 40 20.92 -9.67 -6.08
CA GLU A 40 20.39 -8.30 -6.07
C GLU A 40 19.47 -8.07 -4.87
N ARG A 41 18.51 -8.96 -4.63
CA ARG A 41 17.56 -8.82 -3.50
C ARG A 41 18.23 -9.00 -2.15
N TYR A 42 19.16 -9.94 -2.06
CA TYR A 42 19.93 -10.19 -0.85
C TYR A 42 20.76 -8.98 -0.42
N ASP A 43 21.41 -8.33 -1.38
CA ASP A 43 22.23 -7.14 -1.14
C ASP A 43 21.35 -5.91 -0.86
N THR A 44 20.28 -5.72 -1.65
CA THR A 44 19.36 -4.58 -1.52
C THR A 44 18.69 -4.52 -0.15
N HIS A 45 18.30 -5.68 0.41
CA HIS A 45 17.62 -5.75 1.71
C HIS A 45 18.56 -6.18 2.85
N GLU A 46 19.87 -6.06 2.67
CA GLU A 46 20.89 -6.32 3.70
C GLU A 46 20.73 -7.70 4.41
N PHE A 47 20.38 -8.76 3.67
CA PHE A 47 20.16 -10.09 4.26
C PHE A 47 21.38 -10.62 5.00
N GLU A 48 22.61 -10.27 4.60
CA GLU A 48 23.83 -10.65 5.31
C GLU A 48 23.83 -10.18 6.77
N LYS A 49 23.20 -9.03 7.04
CA LYS A 49 23.14 -8.42 8.37
C LYS A 49 21.95 -8.93 9.17
N PHE A 50 20.79 -9.05 8.53
CA PHE A 50 19.53 -9.30 9.22
C PHE A 50 19.14 -10.78 9.22
N LEU A 51 19.39 -11.50 8.13
CA LEU A 51 18.99 -12.90 7.98
C LEU A 51 20.06 -13.74 7.22
N PRO A 52 21.31 -13.83 7.74
CA PRO A 52 22.46 -14.36 7.01
C PRO A 52 22.35 -15.83 6.61
N GLU A 53 21.57 -16.63 7.35
CA GLU A 53 21.42 -18.07 7.12
C GLU A 53 20.36 -18.41 6.06
N TYR A 54 19.63 -17.41 5.54
CA TYR A 54 18.53 -17.61 4.59
C TYR A 54 18.79 -16.84 3.30
N ILE A 55 18.09 -17.20 2.23
CA ILE A 55 18.13 -16.49 0.95
C ILE A 55 16.71 -16.23 0.44
N PRO A 56 16.47 -15.09 -0.22
CA PRO A 56 15.19 -14.82 -0.86
C PRO A 56 15.05 -15.65 -2.14
N VAL A 57 13.86 -16.17 -2.41
CA VAL A 57 13.59 -17.04 -3.57
C VAL A 57 12.38 -16.63 -4.39
N ALA A 58 11.49 -15.83 -3.81
CA ALA A 58 10.39 -15.20 -4.51
C ALA A 58 9.83 -14.03 -3.69
N ASP A 59 9.13 -13.11 -4.34
CA ASP A 59 8.33 -12.06 -3.70
C ASP A 59 6.93 -11.94 -4.32
N ASP A 60 6.05 -11.21 -3.66
CA ASP A 60 4.68 -10.94 -4.12
C ASP A 60 4.52 -9.54 -4.73
N SER A 61 5.63 -8.81 -4.94
CA SER A 61 5.65 -7.37 -5.29
C SER A 61 4.97 -6.42 -4.28
N GLY A 62 4.42 -6.94 -3.18
CA GLY A 62 3.72 -6.22 -2.11
C GLY A 62 4.53 -6.10 -0.81
N GLY A 63 5.85 -6.36 -0.88
CA GLY A 63 6.77 -6.27 0.25
C GLY A 63 6.98 -7.57 1.03
N GLN A 64 6.30 -8.66 0.66
CA GLN A 64 6.53 -9.97 1.24
C GLN A 64 7.60 -10.74 0.46
N VAL A 65 8.36 -11.56 1.18
CA VAL A 65 9.44 -12.36 0.61
C VAL A 65 9.35 -13.79 1.12
N ALA A 66 9.40 -14.74 0.19
CA ALA A 66 9.61 -16.13 0.51
C ALA A 66 11.11 -16.38 0.61
N VAL A 67 11.55 -16.95 1.73
CA VAL A 67 12.95 -17.25 2.01
C VAL A 67 13.15 -18.74 2.30
N ILE A 68 14.35 -19.23 2.04
CA ILE A 68 14.76 -20.61 2.37
C ILE A 68 16.10 -20.62 3.08
N SER A 69 16.36 -21.67 3.85
CA SER A 69 17.63 -21.88 4.53
C SER A 69 18.75 -22.20 3.53
N LYS A 70 19.94 -21.63 3.74
CA LYS A 70 21.19 -22.03 3.06
C LYS A 70 21.60 -23.47 3.42
N ASN A 71 21.04 -24.03 4.50
CA ASN A 71 21.30 -25.41 4.92
C ASN A 71 20.43 -26.41 4.12
N ASN A 72 21.08 -27.27 3.34
CA ASN A 72 20.43 -28.34 2.55
C ASN A 72 19.56 -29.33 3.35
N LYS A 73 19.71 -29.40 4.68
CA LYS A 73 18.86 -30.26 5.52
C LYS A 73 17.52 -29.59 5.88
N GLU A 74 17.38 -28.30 5.64
CA GLU A 74 16.19 -27.51 5.98
C GLU A 74 15.52 -27.02 4.70
N THR A 75 14.52 -27.79 4.25
CA THR A 75 13.88 -27.57 2.94
C THR A 75 12.67 -26.66 3.00
N LYS A 76 12.23 -26.26 4.20
CA LYS A 76 11.01 -25.45 4.38
C LYS A 76 11.13 -24.11 3.66
N VAL A 77 9.98 -23.64 3.19
CA VAL A 77 9.81 -22.29 2.67
C VAL A 77 9.23 -21.44 3.78
N TYR A 78 9.83 -20.29 4.03
CA TYR A 78 9.40 -19.36 5.06
C TYR A 78 8.87 -18.07 4.43
N LEU A 79 7.86 -17.46 5.06
CA LEU A 79 7.41 -16.11 4.77
C LEU A 79 8.13 -15.15 5.69
N SER A 80 8.53 -14.02 5.12
CA SER A 80 8.92 -12.85 5.86
C SER A 80 8.42 -11.61 5.11
N SER A 81 8.52 -10.46 5.74
CA SER A 81 8.45 -9.17 5.07
C SER A 81 9.88 -8.68 4.88
N TYR A 82 10.16 -7.99 3.78
CA TYR A 82 11.44 -7.28 3.65
C TYR A 82 11.67 -6.28 4.80
N GLY A 83 10.60 -5.84 5.48
CA GLY A 83 10.66 -4.99 6.68
C GLY A 83 10.87 -5.73 8.01
N VAL A 84 10.80 -7.07 8.05
CA VAL A 84 10.93 -7.88 9.28
C VAL A 84 11.82 -9.11 9.02
N LEU A 85 13.04 -8.87 8.56
CA LEU A 85 14.03 -9.92 8.29
C LEU A 85 14.69 -10.44 9.58
N GLN A 86 13.92 -11.01 10.49
CA GLN A 86 14.40 -11.65 11.71
C GLN A 86 14.07 -13.14 11.70
N LYS A 87 14.96 -13.96 12.26
CA LYS A 87 14.80 -15.43 12.22
C LYS A 87 13.61 -15.89 13.05
N GLU A 88 13.37 -15.21 14.17
CA GLU A 88 12.33 -15.51 15.14
C GLU A 88 10.92 -15.27 14.58
N ASP A 89 10.82 -14.39 13.59
CA ASP A 89 9.57 -13.98 12.95
C ASP A 89 9.31 -14.70 11.61
N LEU A 90 10.19 -15.66 11.24
CA LEU A 90 9.98 -16.48 10.05
C LEU A 90 8.78 -17.41 10.23
N GLU A 91 7.74 -17.17 9.44
CA GLU A 91 6.57 -18.03 9.37
C GLU A 91 6.81 -19.15 8.36
N ILE A 92 6.29 -20.36 8.61
CA ILE A 92 6.41 -21.46 7.63
C ILE A 92 5.31 -21.30 6.57
N LEU A 93 5.69 -21.02 5.31
CA LEU A 93 4.77 -21.06 4.16
C LEU A 93 4.45 -22.49 3.75
N ASP A 94 5.51 -23.30 3.65
CA ASP A 94 5.38 -24.65 3.16
C ASP A 94 6.55 -25.55 3.58
N ARG A 95 6.37 -26.87 3.44
CA ARG A 95 7.36 -27.88 3.79
C ARG A 95 8.56 -27.92 2.84
N ASP A 96 8.35 -27.54 1.57
CA ASP A 96 9.38 -27.46 0.54
C ASP A 96 8.94 -26.67 -0.72
N LEU A 97 9.93 -26.19 -1.50
CA LEU A 97 9.71 -25.41 -2.72
C LEU A 97 8.87 -26.14 -3.78
N VAL A 98 8.99 -27.46 -3.88
CA VAL A 98 8.28 -28.25 -4.90
C VAL A 98 6.81 -28.36 -4.53
N HIS A 99 6.49 -28.61 -3.26
CA HIS A 99 5.13 -28.63 -2.75
C HIS A 99 4.49 -27.24 -2.80
N TRP A 100 5.25 -26.19 -2.45
CA TRP A 100 4.79 -24.80 -2.57
C TRP A 100 4.43 -24.43 -4.02
N MET A 101 5.25 -24.83 -4.99
CA MET A 101 4.95 -24.69 -6.41
C MET A 101 3.73 -25.50 -6.86
N GLN A 102 3.53 -26.72 -6.35
CA GLN A 102 2.33 -27.52 -6.66
C GLN A 102 1.05 -26.84 -6.18
N ARG A 103 1.14 -26.07 -5.09
CA ARG A 103 0.05 -25.25 -4.54
C ARG A 103 -0.08 -23.88 -5.19
N LYS A 104 0.72 -23.58 -6.22
CA LYS A 104 0.75 -22.31 -6.96
C LYS A 104 1.27 -21.12 -6.15
N PHE A 105 2.28 -21.34 -5.32
CA PHE A 105 2.99 -20.29 -4.57
C PHE A 105 2.10 -19.40 -3.68
N PRO A 106 1.23 -19.96 -2.83
CA PRO A 106 0.44 -19.14 -1.93
C PRO A 106 1.37 -18.37 -0.98
N PHE A 107 1.29 -17.04 -1.01
CA PHE A 107 1.76 -16.16 0.07
C PHE A 107 0.71 -16.01 1.18
N GLU A 108 -0.50 -16.54 0.95
CA GLU A 108 -1.60 -16.51 1.91
C GLU A 108 -1.32 -17.38 3.14
N ARG A 109 -1.51 -16.79 4.32
CA ARG A 109 -1.68 -17.53 5.58
C ARG A 109 -2.89 -18.48 5.46
N GLU A 110 -2.94 -19.56 6.25
CA GLU A 110 -4.25 -20.08 6.67
C GLU A 110 -4.95 -18.91 7.38
N ARG A 111 -5.82 -18.19 6.65
CA ARG A 111 -6.64 -17.14 7.24
C ARG A 111 -7.42 -17.80 8.36
N LYS A 112 -7.13 -17.44 9.62
CA LYS A 112 -8.09 -17.67 10.69
C LYS A 112 -9.39 -17.06 10.20
N ILE A 113 -10.38 -17.90 9.90
CA ILE A 113 -11.71 -17.44 9.56
C ILE A 113 -12.12 -16.56 10.73
N ILE A 114 -12.18 -15.25 10.51
CA ILE A 114 -12.61 -14.30 11.52
C ILE A 114 -14.03 -14.73 11.86
N SER A 115 -14.24 -15.12 13.12
CA SER A 115 -15.56 -15.58 13.53
C SER A 115 -16.57 -14.46 13.34
N PRO A 116 -17.85 -14.75 13.06
CA PRO A 116 -18.89 -13.73 12.99
C PRO A 116 -18.91 -12.80 14.22
N PHE A 117 -18.54 -13.32 15.39
CA PHE A 117 -18.39 -12.56 16.62
C PHE A 117 -17.26 -11.51 16.55
N GLU A 118 -16.11 -11.86 15.98
CA GLU A 118 -14.99 -10.91 15.81
C GLU A 118 -15.29 -9.86 14.73
N ILE A 119 -16.07 -10.20 13.70
CA ILE A 119 -16.58 -9.22 12.72
C ILE A 119 -17.50 -8.21 13.41
N GLU A 120 -18.51 -8.70 14.15
CA GLU A 120 -19.46 -7.85 14.88
C GLU A 120 -18.74 -6.96 15.92
N LYS A 121 -17.69 -7.48 16.55
CA LYS A 121 -16.85 -6.71 17.47
C LYS A 121 -16.13 -5.57 16.76
N ARG A 122 -15.48 -5.82 15.61
CA ARG A 122 -14.78 -4.79 14.84
C ARG A 122 -15.73 -3.73 14.26
N GLU A 123 -16.93 -4.14 13.85
CA GLU A 123 -17.98 -3.21 13.42
C GLU A 123 -18.40 -2.27 14.56
N LYS A 124 -18.57 -2.81 15.78
CA LYS A 124 -18.87 -2.00 16.97
C LYS A 124 -17.74 -1.03 17.33
N GLU A 125 -16.50 -1.48 17.25
CA GLU A 125 -15.33 -0.60 17.46
C GLU A 125 -15.31 0.52 16.42
N ASN A 126 -15.55 0.20 15.14
CA ASN A 126 -15.60 1.21 14.09
C ASN A 126 -16.70 2.25 14.32
N ILE A 127 -17.89 1.84 14.77
CA ILE A 127 -18.97 2.78 15.13
C ILE A 127 -18.51 3.71 16.26
N LEU A 128 -17.92 3.15 17.33
CA LEU A 128 -17.45 3.95 18.47
C LEU A 128 -16.36 4.96 18.06
N TRP A 129 -15.41 4.52 17.22
CA TRP A 129 -14.35 5.38 16.72
C TRP A 129 -14.86 6.47 15.79
N ASN A 130 -15.79 6.13 14.89
CA ASN A 130 -16.45 7.09 14.03
C ASN A 130 -17.20 8.15 14.86
N GLU A 131 -17.94 7.76 15.89
CA GLU A 131 -18.60 8.69 16.82
C GLU A 131 -17.57 9.57 17.54
N LYS A 132 -16.45 8.99 18.01
CA LYS A 132 -15.37 9.72 18.69
C LYS A 132 -14.78 10.78 17.75
N ILE A 133 -14.35 10.42 16.54
CA ILE A 133 -13.76 11.40 15.61
C ILE A 133 -14.78 12.43 15.11
N SER A 134 -16.04 12.05 14.98
CA SER A 134 -17.11 12.95 14.54
C SER A 134 -17.42 14.04 15.56
N SER A 135 -17.03 13.85 16.83
CA SER A 135 -17.08 14.91 17.84
C SER A 135 -16.08 16.04 17.61
N PHE A 136 -15.14 15.87 16.67
CA PHE A 136 -14.10 16.84 16.32
C PHE A 136 -14.25 17.33 14.86
N PRO A 137 -14.87 18.49 14.62
CA PRO A 137 -15.12 18.99 13.27
C PRO A 137 -13.86 19.10 12.39
N ALA A 138 -12.73 19.51 12.97
CA ALA A 138 -11.47 19.65 12.25
C ALA A 138 -10.96 18.34 11.63
N ILE A 139 -11.17 17.19 12.30
CA ILE A 139 -10.80 15.87 11.75
C ILE A 139 -11.68 15.55 10.55
N ILE A 140 -12.99 15.78 10.68
CA ILE A 140 -13.96 15.50 9.61
C ILE A 140 -13.74 16.41 8.40
N GLU A 141 -13.42 17.69 8.61
CA GLU A 141 -13.08 18.63 7.54
C GLU A 141 -11.81 18.20 6.80
N PHE A 142 -10.75 17.82 7.52
CA PHE A 142 -9.52 17.32 6.92
C PHE A 142 -9.75 16.07 6.06
N LEU A 143 -10.52 15.09 6.54
CA LEU A 143 -10.79 13.84 5.83
C LEU A 143 -11.75 13.99 4.63
N LYS A 144 -12.51 15.09 4.55
CA LYS A 144 -13.44 15.35 3.42
C LYS A 144 -12.73 15.79 2.14
N GLU A 145 -11.59 16.44 2.26
CA GLU A 145 -10.85 17.02 1.13
C GLU A 145 -9.41 16.46 1.10
N PRO A 146 -9.23 15.17 0.75
CA PRO A 146 -7.92 14.53 0.72
C PRO A 146 -7.05 15.15 -0.38
N VAL A 147 -5.84 15.55 -0.01
CA VAL A 147 -4.84 16.11 -0.94
C VAL A 147 -3.81 15.03 -1.26
N ARG A 148 -3.99 14.34 -2.39
CA ARG A 148 -3.09 13.26 -2.81
C ARG A 148 -1.93 13.83 -3.61
N ILE A 149 -0.71 13.57 -3.15
CA ILE A 149 0.53 14.00 -3.80
C ILE A 149 1.44 12.77 -3.87
N GLU A 150 1.55 12.20 -5.06
CA GLU A 150 2.33 10.97 -5.30
C GLU A 150 3.83 11.27 -5.32
N GLY A 151 4.64 10.34 -4.81
CA GLY A 151 6.09 10.31 -5.07
C GLY A 151 6.96 11.26 -4.24
N LEU A 152 6.40 11.96 -3.25
CA LEU A 152 7.12 12.94 -2.42
C LEU A 152 7.15 12.57 -0.92
N ALA A 153 6.94 11.30 -0.56
CA ALA A 153 6.76 10.85 0.83
C ALA A 153 5.58 11.51 1.58
N LEU A 154 4.71 12.23 0.85
CA LEU A 154 3.53 12.92 1.35
C LEU A 154 2.31 11.99 1.42
N PRO A 155 1.19 12.42 2.06
CA PRO A 155 -0.02 11.63 2.13
C PRO A 155 -0.57 11.22 0.75
N GLU A 156 -0.81 9.93 0.58
CA GLU A 156 -1.42 9.35 -0.64
C GLU A 156 -2.72 8.62 -0.29
N ASN A 157 -2.72 7.90 0.83
CA ASN A 157 -3.84 7.10 1.31
C ASN A 157 -4.49 7.80 2.51
N TYR A 158 -5.79 8.09 2.43
CA TYR A 158 -6.52 8.76 3.51
C TYR A 158 -7.57 7.84 4.10
N ALA A 159 -7.75 7.93 5.42
CA ALA A 159 -8.78 7.19 6.12
C ALA A 159 -10.18 7.68 5.71
N PRO A 160 -11.09 6.79 5.27
CA PRO A 160 -12.50 7.15 5.20
C PRO A 160 -13.00 7.37 6.63
N ALA A 161 -13.62 8.52 6.92
CA ALA A 161 -14.10 8.82 8.28
C ALA A 161 -15.06 7.74 8.81
N GLU A 162 -15.92 7.20 7.96
CA GLU A 162 -16.85 6.09 8.25
C GLU A 162 -16.15 4.75 8.55
N TYR A 163 -14.89 4.57 8.15
CA TYR A 163 -14.10 3.35 8.32
C TYR A 163 -12.79 3.60 9.06
N ILE A 164 -12.73 4.66 9.88
CA ILE A 164 -11.49 5.12 10.52
C ILE A 164 -10.79 4.02 11.33
N TYR A 165 -11.54 3.13 11.99
CA TYR A 165 -10.99 2.04 12.77
C TYR A 165 -10.26 1.02 11.90
N TYR A 166 -10.78 0.73 10.70
CA TYR A 166 -10.14 -0.21 9.78
C TYR A 166 -8.83 0.34 9.22
N PHE A 167 -8.72 1.66 9.07
CA PHE A 167 -7.49 2.32 8.64
C PHE A 167 -6.36 2.25 9.67
N GLN A 168 -6.65 1.85 10.92
CA GLN A 168 -5.64 1.70 11.96
C GLN A 168 -4.95 0.34 11.99
N ASP A 169 -5.33 -0.58 11.10
CA ASP A 169 -4.68 -1.88 10.97
C ASP A 169 -3.21 -1.69 10.56
N GLY A 170 -2.30 -2.32 11.31
CA GLY A 170 -0.85 -2.10 11.22
C GLY A 170 -0.30 -1.06 12.20
N TYR A 171 -1.13 -0.24 12.82
CA TYR A 171 -0.70 0.79 13.80
C TYR A 171 -1.27 0.54 15.20
N HIS A 172 -2.60 0.37 15.31
CA HIS A 172 -3.27 0.10 16.58
C HIS A 172 -3.41 -1.37 16.90
N TYR A 173 -3.59 -2.17 15.86
CA TYR A 173 -3.80 -3.59 15.96
C TYR A 173 -3.31 -4.25 14.67
N ASN A 174 -3.09 -5.56 14.73
CA ASN A 174 -2.84 -6.38 13.56
C ASN A 174 -4.05 -7.29 13.36
N SER A 175 -4.79 -7.07 12.27
CA SER A 175 -6.02 -7.81 11.99
C SER A 175 -5.79 -9.30 11.74
N VAL A 176 -4.57 -9.66 11.35
CA VAL A 176 -4.18 -11.01 10.91
C VAL A 176 -3.71 -11.85 12.10
N GLU A 177 -2.95 -11.26 13.01
CA GLU A 177 -2.52 -11.88 14.27
C GLU A 177 -3.57 -11.73 15.38
N ASN A 178 -4.50 -10.80 15.21
CA ASN A 178 -5.51 -10.39 16.19
C ASN A 178 -4.88 -9.88 17.50
N THR A 179 -3.84 -9.06 17.35
CA THR A 179 -3.06 -8.47 18.44
C THR A 179 -3.25 -6.95 18.49
N ILE A 180 -3.15 -6.38 19.69
CA ILE A 180 -3.10 -4.92 19.88
C ILE A 180 -1.64 -4.49 19.80
N LEU A 181 -1.37 -3.43 19.06
CA LEU A 181 -0.04 -2.88 18.81
C LEU A 181 0.24 -1.61 19.62
N THR A 182 -0.76 -1.06 20.31
CA THR A 182 -0.59 0.11 21.18
C THR A 182 -0.16 -0.26 22.59
N ASP A 183 0.69 0.59 23.18
CA ASP A 183 1.17 0.46 24.54
C ASP A 183 1.61 1.83 25.10
N ILE A 184 1.84 1.90 26.41
CA ILE A 184 2.35 3.08 27.13
C ILE A 184 3.89 3.14 27.15
N THR A 185 4.57 2.10 26.65
CA THR A 185 6.03 2.01 26.61
C THR A 185 6.61 3.04 25.62
N PRO A 186 7.72 3.73 25.95
CA PRO A 186 8.39 4.64 25.02
C PRO A 186 8.72 3.96 23.69
N GLY A 187 8.34 4.60 22.58
CA GLY A 187 8.51 4.07 21.22
C GLY A 187 7.35 3.18 20.74
N SER A 188 6.37 2.87 21.58
CA SER A 188 5.14 2.21 21.13
C SER A 188 4.16 3.22 20.53
N PHE A 189 3.29 2.75 19.63
CA PHE A 189 2.18 3.56 19.14
C PHE A 189 1.17 3.76 20.30
N LYS A 190 0.61 4.96 20.44
CA LYS A 190 -0.29 5.26 21.56
C LYS A 190 -1.76 5.05 21.17
N ALA A 191 -2.56 4.64 22.15
CA ALA A 191 -4.00 4.38 21.95
C ALA A 191 -4.82 5.62 21.55
N ASP A 192 -4.35 6.83 21.86
CA ASP A 192 -5.02 8.08 21.46
C ASP A 192 -4.44 8.69 20.17
N TRP A 193 -3.40 8.10 19.59
CA TRP A 193 -2.88 8.53 18.30
C TRP A 193 -3.76 8.01 17.19
N ILE A 194 -4.22 8.83 16.26
CA ILE A 194 -5.14 8.39 15.20
C ILE A 194 -4.51 8.69 13.85
N VAL A 195 -4.27 7.64 13.08
CA VAL A 195 -3.76 7.76 11.72
C VAL A 195 -4.87 8.24 10.81
N LEU A 196 -4.64 9.37 10.16
CA LEU A 196 -5.60 10.01 9.25
C LEU A 196 -5.20 9.79 7.79
N ALA A 197 -3.92 9.64 7.52
CA ALA A 197 -3.39 9.31 6.20
C ALA A 197 -2.07 8.56 6.30
N SER A 198 -1.62 7.96 5.20
CA SER A 198 -0.28 7.39 5.05
C SER A 198 0.29 7.69 3.66
N ASN A 199 1.62 7.70 3.54
CA ASN A 199 2.28 7.73 2.24
C ASN A 199 2.33 6.32 1.60
N TYR A 200 3.00 6.23 0.44
CA TYR A 200 3.26 4.97 -0.27
C TYR A 200 3.95 3.89 0.59
N PHE A 201 4.82 4.32 1.51
CA PHE A 201 5.58 3.43 2.39
C PHE A 201 4.82 3.00 3.65
N ALA A 202 3.55 3.40 3.80
CA ALA A 202 2.78 3.22 5.02
C ALA A 202 3.37 3.95 6.25
N ASP A 203 4.10 5.05 6.03
CA ASP A 203 4.42 5.98 7.11
C ASP A 203 3.16 6.77 7.48
N PRO A 204 2.75 6.78 8.77
CA PRO A 204 1.51 7.40 9.19
C PRO A 204 1.65 8.92 9.34
N PHE A 205 0.61 9.62 8.90
CA PHE A 205 0.29 10.99 9.30
C PHE A 205 -0.87 10.92 10.29
N PHE A 206 -0.59 11.30 11.53
CA PHE A 206 -1.48 11.06 12.66
C PHE A 206 -1.56 12.26 13.61
N ILE A 207 -2.58 12.23 14.46
CA ILE A 207 -2.83 13.24 15.51
C ILE A 207 -2.95 12.56 16.87
N ASP A 208 -2.79 13.29 17.96
CA ASP A 208 -3.17 12.81 19.30
C ASP A 208 -4.53 13.40 19.70
N LEU A 209 -5.51 12.55 20.02
CA LEU A 209 -6.85 13.00 20.42
C LEU A 209 -6.84 13.82 21.71
N ASN A 210 -5.81 13.68 22.55
CA ASN A 210 -5.66 14.49 23.75
C ASN A 210 -5.21 15.93 23.46
N GLU A 211 -4.82 16.23 22.21
CA GLU A 211 -4.36 17.55 21.78
C GLU A 211 -5.44 18.37 21.06
N ALA A 212 -6.71 18.05 21.29
CA ALA A 212 -7.84 18.79 20.73
C ALA A 212 -7.81 20.29 21.07
N GLU A 213 -7.37 20.66 22.28
CA GLU A 213 -7.22 22.08 22.69
C GLU A 213 -6.09 22.81 21.95
N HIS A 214 -5.19 22.07 21.30
CA HIS A 214 -4.07 22.58 20.51
C HIS A 214 -4.32 22.46 18.99
N ASN A 215 -5.58 22.33 18.57
CA ASN A 215 -6.00 22.25 17.16
C ASN A 215 -5.40 21.07 16.38
N PHE A 216 -5.12 19.95 17.07
CA PHE A 216 -4.58 18.72 16.48
C PHE A 216 -3.32 18.96 15.63
N PRO A 217 -2.15 19.17 16.27
CA PRO A 217 -0.88 19.10 15.58
C PRO A 217 -0.76 17.78 14.81
N VAL A 218 -0.19 17.84 13.60
CA VAL A 218 -0.01 16.66 12.76
C VAL A 218 1.39 16.13 12.97
N TYR A 219 1.48 14.84 13.23
CA TYR A 219 2.72 14.10 13.38
C TYR A 219 2.90 13.13 12.23
N PHE A 220 4.17 12.90 11.91
CA PHE A 220 4.65 11.88 11.00
C PHE A 220 5.59 10.96 11.77
N ALA A 221 5.69 9.69 11.38
CA ALA A 221 6.74 8.82 11.89
C ALA A 221 7.18 7.85 10.78
N TYR A 222 8.49 7.59 10.69
CA TYR A 222 8.99 6.55 9.78
C TYR A 222 8.59 5.17 10.29
N HIS A 223 7.95 4.37 9.45
CA HIS A 223 7.67 2.97 9.70
C HIS A 223 8.98 2.15 9.70
N GLY A 224 8.94 0.93 10.23
CA GLY A 224 10.04 -0.03 10.11
C GLY A 224 11.26 0.19 11.03
N GLN A 225 11.25 1.21 11.90
CA GLN A 225 12.39 1.50 12.80
C GLN A 225 12.35 0.75 14.15
N GLY A 226 11.36 -0.14 14.34
CA GLY A 226 11.14 -0.86 15.61
C GLY A 226 10.61 0.00 16.76
N LYS A 227 10.42 1.31 16.53
CA LYS A 227 9.80 2.28 17.43
C LYS A 227 9.12 3.38 16.61
N TRP A 228 8.10 4.01 17.18
CA TRP A 228 7.41 5.17 16.65
C TRP A 228 7.96 6.45 17.28
N GLU A 229 8.70 7.23 16.51
CA GLU A 229 9.20 8.54 16.92
C GLU A 229 8.40 9.64 16.21
N PRO A 230 7.47 10.33 16.91
CA PRO A 230 6.61 11.34 16.31
C PRO A 230 7.42 12.59 15.95
N LEU A 231 7.40 12.95 14.67
CA LEU A 231 7.90 14.20 14.12
C LEU A 231 6.71 15.13 13.89
N LYS A 232 6.64 16.26 14.60
CA LYS A 232 5.58 17.24 14.37
C LYS A 232 5.82 17.96 13.03
N VAL A 233 4.95 17.74 12.05
CA VAL A 233 5.08 18.26 10.69
C VAL A 233 4.19 19.47 10.42
N ALA A 234 3.18 19.70 11.25
CA ALA A 234 2.37 20.92 11.23
C ALA A 234 1.75 21.21 12.60
N GLU A 235 1.51 22.49 12.88
CA GLU A 235 0.90 22.94 14.15
C GLU A 235 -0.60 22.62 14.27
N SER A 236 -1.26 22.30 13.15
CA SER A 236 -2.69 21.91 13.13
C SER A 236 -3.04 21.19 11.83
N LEU A 237 -4.15 20.45 11.83
CA LEU A 237 -4.75 19.87 10.62
C LEU A 237 -4.98 20.91 9.52
N CYS A 238 -5.49 22.10 9.88
CA CYS A 238 -5.74 23.18 8.92
C CYS A 238 -4.43 23.70 8.30
N THR A 239 -3.36 23.83 9.10
CA THR A 239 -2.05 24.26 8.60
C THR A 239 -1.46 23.20 7.69
N PHE A 240 -1.55 21.92 8.09
CA PHE A 240 -1.08 20.81 7.28
C PHE A 240 -1.78 20.76 5.92
N GLN A 241 -3.11 20.85 5.91
CA GLN A 241 -3.89 20.83 4.68
C GLN A 241 -3.57 21.99 3.74
N LYS A 242 -3.36 23.20 4.28
CA LYS A 242 -2.88 24.34 3.48
C LYS A 242 -1.52 24.08 2.85
N ILE A 243 -0.58 23.52 3.62
CA ILE A 243 0.74 23.16 3.09
C ILE A 243 0.58 22.18 1.92
N LEU A 244 -0.22 21.13 2.09
CA LEU A 244 -0.46 20.14 1.02
C LEU A 244 -1.10 20.79 -0.21
N HIS A 245 -2.08 21.67 -0.05
CA HIS A 245 -2.71 22.37 -1.19
C HIS A 245 -1.73 23.28 -1.94
N GLU A 246 -0.87 24.01 -1.23
CA GLU A 246 0.15 24.85 -1.88
C GLU A 246 1.17 23.99 -2.64
N ILE A 247 1.65 22.89 -2.04
CA ILE A 247 2.53 21.95 -2.74
C ILE A 247 1.83 21.37 -3.97
N GLN A 248 0.56 20.93 -3.82
CA GLN A 248 -0.20 20.39 -4.94
C GLN A 248 -0.42 21.44 -6.03
N SER A 249 -0.71 22.71 -5.69
CA SER A 249 -0.95 23.76 -6.68
C SER A 249 0.32 24.10 -7.47
N LEU A 250 1.48 24.06 -6.82
CA LEU A 250 2.78 24.35 -7.39
C LEU A 250 3.48 23.13 -7.99
N ARG A 251 2.88 21.92 -7.94
CA ARG A 251 3.52 20.64 -8.31
C ARG A 251 4.19 20.59 -9.70
N PHE A 252 3.81 21.47 -10.61
CA PHE A 252 4.39 21.57 -11.96
C PHE A 252 5.29 22.79 -12.16
N ASP A 253 5.45 23.62 -11.13
CA ASP A 253 6.34 24.78 -11.08
C ASP A 253 7.43 24.52 -10.03
N LYS A 254 8.50 23.83 -10.46
CA LYS A 254 9.63 23.50 -9.59
C LYS A 254 10.25 24.74 -8.93
N ALA A 255 10.38 25.85 -9.67
CA ALA A 255 10.94 27.08 -9.11
C ALA A 255 9.99 27.68 -8.05
N GLY A 256 8.69 27.66 -8.32
CA GLY A 256 7.65 28.05 -7.37
C GLY A 256 7.63 27.19 -6.11
N LEU A 257 7.75 25.85 -6.25
CA LEU A 257 7.86 24.92 -5.12
C LEU A 257 9.09 25.21 -4.26
N ILE A 258 10.27 25.34 -4.87
CA ILE A 258 11.51 25.63 -4.14
C ILE A 258 11.35 26.93 -3.35
N HIS A 259 10.85 27.99 -4.00
CA HIS A 259 10.60 29.27 -3.33
C HIS A 259 9.57 29.15 -2.20
N TYR A 260 8.50 28.37 -2.39
CA TYR A 260 7.51 28.12 -1.35
C TYR A 260 8.13 27.45 -0.13
N PHE A 261 8.93 26.41 -0.33
CA PHE A 261 9.62 25.71 0.76
C PHE A 261 10.62 26.61 1.48
N ASP A 262 11.44 27.37 0.75
CA ASP A 262 12.45 28.27 1.31
C ASP A 262 11.84 29.33 2.24
N GLU A 263 10.64 29.82 1.92
CA GLU A 263 9.97 30.91 2.67
C GLU A 263 8.98 30.43 3.74
N ASN A 264 8.37 29.25 3.57
CA ASN A 264 7.19 28.86 4.36
C ASN A 264 7.35 27.55 5.14
N ILE A 265 8.39 26.76 4.87
CA ILE A 265 8.54 25.42 5.44
C ILE A 265 9.82 25.34 6.28
N ASP A 266 9.70 24.72 7.46
CA ASP A 266 10.86 24.46 8.32
C ASP A 266 11.66 23.26 7.79
N LEU A 267 12.76 23.55 7.09
CA LEU A 267 13.67 22.55 6.53
C LEU A 267 14.59 21.89 7.59
N GLU A 268 14.51 22.28 8.87
CA GLU A 268 15.11 21.50 9.96
C GLU A 268 14.24 20.28 10.31
N ASN A 269 12.98 20.26 9.89
CA ASN A 269 12.12 19.08 10.00
C ASN A 269 12.57 17.99 9.02
N PRO A 270 12.86 16.76 9.47
CA PRO A 270 13.38 15.69 8.62
C PRO A 270 12.48 15.35 7.42
N LEU A 271 11.15 15.27 7.63
CA LEU A 271 10.22 14.96 6.54
C LEU A 271 10.27 16.09 5.49
N TRP A 272 10.14 17.35 5.91
CA TRP A 272 10.09 18.46 4.97
C TRP A 272 11.39 18.65 4.21
N LYS A 273 12.52 18.36 4.87
CA LYS A 273 13.83 18.33 4.23
C LYS A 273 13.88 17.24 3.14
N GLU A 274 13.43 16.03 3.43
CA GLU A 274 13.38 14.93 2.47
C GLU A 274 12.49 15.28 1.26
N VAL A 275 11.31 15.86 1.50
CA VAL A 275 10.43 16.34 0.42
C VAL A 275 11.12 17.39 -0.44
N TYR A 276 11.79 18.36 0.19
CA TYR A 276 12.51 19.42 -0.51
C TYR A 276 13.71 18.90 -1.32
N GLU A 277 14.46 17.94 -0.78
CA GLU A 277 15.55 17.27 -1.47
C GLU A 277 15.04 16.51 -2.70
N ASN A 278 13.93 15.75 -2.56
CA ASN A 278 13.28 15.08 -3.70
C ASN A 278 12.87 16.08 -4.80
N ILE A 279 12.26 17.21 -4.44
CA ILE A 279 11.90 18.28 -5.41
C ILE A 279 13.15 18.83 -6.13
N LYS A 280 14.27 18.98 -5.43
CA LYS A 280 15.51 19.52 -6.01
C LYS A 280 16.22 18.52 -6.92
N ASP A 281 16.25 17.26 -6.50
CA ASP A 281 16.93 16.16 -7.17
C ASP A 281 16.14 15.61 -8.37
N GLU A 282 14.86 15.97 -8.53
CA GLU A 282 14.16 15.85 -9.81
C GLU A 282 14.88 16.68 -10.89
N GLU A 283 15.90 16.13 -11.56
CA GLU A 283 16.67 16.81 -12.60
C GLU A 283 15.75 17.48 -13.64
N GLU A 284 16.12 18.69 -14.10
CA GLU A 284 15.56 19.29 -15.33
C GLU A 284 16.03 18.46 -16.54
N GLY A 285 15.43 17.29 -16.74
CA GLY A 285 15.52 16.47 -17.94
C GLY A 285 16.69 15.50 -18.03
N ASN A 286 16.48 14.28 -17.52
CA ASN A 286 16.85 13.06 -18.23
C ASN A 286 15.73 12.01 -18.09
N PRO A 287 15.02 11.65 -19.18
CA PRO A 287 13.84 10.78 -19.15
C PRO A 287 14.25 9.31 -19.05
N GLU A 288 14.76 8.87 -17.90
CA GLU A 288 14.71 7.46 -17.55
C GLU A 288 13.33 7.17 -16.92
N GLN A 289 12.35 7.04 -17.83
CA GLN A 289 11.06 6.37 -17.67
C GLN A 289 10.18 6.73 -16.46
N ILE A 290 10.07 8.02 -16.15
CA ILE A 290 8.78 8.54 -15.67
C ILE A 290 7.95 8.79 -16.92
N GLU A 291 6.88 8.02 -17.10
CA GLU A 291 5.90 8.25 -18.15
C GLU A 291 5.36 9.68 -18.01
N THR A 292 5.82 10.59 -18.87
CA THR A 292 5.41 12.00 -18.85
C THR A 292 3.89 12.12 -18.95
N TYR A 293 3.30 13.17 -18.37
CA TYR A 293 1.85 13.41 -18.35
C TYR A 293 1.22 13.47 -19.77
N GLU A 294 1.99 13.86 -20.79
CA GLU A 294 1.59 13.74 -22.22
C GLU A 294 1.40 12.29 -22.69
N SER A 295 2.05 11.33 -22.01
CA SER A 295 1.98 9.90 -22.29
C SER A 295 0.91 9.15 -21.51
N ILE A 296 0.27 9.77 -20.51
CA ILE A 296 -0.82 9.20 -19.69
C ILE A 296 -2.21 9.46 -20.34
N GLY A 297 -2.23 10.38 -21.31
CA GLY A 297 -3.40 10.75 -22.10
C GLY A 297 -4.42 11.60 -21.31
N PRO A 298 -5.49 12.08 -21.96
CA PRO A 298 -6.42 13.03 -21.35
C PRO A 298 -7.15 12.43 -20.15
N GLU A 299 -7.63 13.30 -19.26
CA GLU A 299 -8.59 12.91 -18.24
C GLU A 299 -9.93 12.53 -18.91
N VAL A 300 -10.43 11.36 -18.55
CA VAL A 300 -11.61 10.75 -19.18
C VAL A 300 -12.48 10.11 -18.11
N ASN A 301 -13.78 10.07 -18.38
CA ASN A 301 -14.71 9.16 -17.74
C ASN A 301 -14.71 7.84 -18.49
N LEU A 302 -14.45 6.74 -17.77
CA LEU A 302 -14.65 5.37 -18.26
C LEU A 302 -16.05 4.90 -17.87
N TYR A 303 -16.88 4.61 -18.88
CA TYR A 303 -18.23 4.11 -18.70
C TYR A 303 -18.35 2.64 -19.11
N ILE A 304 -19.19 1.88 -18.42
CA ILE A 304 -19.70 0.59 -18.91
C ILE A 304 -20.99 0.86 -19.67
N THR A 305 -21.07 0.41 -20.92
CA THR A 305 -22.26 0.56 -21.78
C THR A 305 -23.03 -0.74 -21.95
N ASP A 306 -22.39 -1.89 -21.71
CA ASP A 306 -23.02 -3.21 -21.64
C ASP A 306 -22.24 -4.10 -20.66
N ILE A 307 -22.93 -4.75 -19.71
CA ILE A 307 -22.31 -5.65 -18.73
C ILE A 307 -21.94 -7.03 -19.30
N GLY A 308 -22.28 -7.30 -20.56
CA GLY A 308 -21.79 -8.43 -21.32
C GLY A 308 -22.35 -9.80 -20.92
N PRO A 309 -21.75 -10.89 -21.42
CA PRO A 309 -22.20 -12.25 -21.16
C PRO A 309 -21.91 -12.72 -19.72
N ASN A 310 -20.91 -12.16 -19.03
CA ASN A 310 -20.58 -12.53 -17.65
C ASN A 310 -21.18 -11.58 -16.60
N LYS A 311 -22.48 -11.28 -16.73
CA LYS A 311 -23.23 -10.32 -15.91
C LYS A 311 -22.93 -10.40 -14.41
N MET A 312 -22.95 -11.62 -13.84
CA MET A 312 -22.71 -11.80 -12.40
C MET A 312 -21.30 -11.44 -11.95
N LYS A 313 -20.29 -11.55 -12.83
CA LYS A 313 -18.91 -11.16 -12.53
C LYS A 313 -18.75 -9.65 -12.57
N VAL A 314 -19.39 -8.98 -13.55
CA VAL A 314 -19.41 -7.52 -13.64
C VAL A 314 -20.18 -6.94 -12.45
N ILE A 315 -21.31 -7.52 -12.06
CA ILE A 315 -22.05 -7.14 -10.84
C ILE A 315 -21.19 -7.34 -9.59
N ALA A 316 -20.44 -8.44 -9.49
CA ALA A 316 -19.52 -8.65 -8.37
C ALA A 316 -18.38 -7.63 -8.34
N LEU A 317 -17.89 -7.21 -9.51
CA LEU A 317 -16.89 -6.15 -9.62
C LEU A 317 -17.48 -4.79 -9.20
N LEU A 318 -18.65 -4.41 -9.71
CA LEU A 318 -19.35 -3.18 -9.30
C LEU A 318 -19.60 -3.18 -7.79
N LYS A 319 -20.03 -4.31 -7.23
CA LYS A 319 -20.22 -4.48 -5.79
C LYS A 319 -18.94 -4.17 -5.01
N LYS A 320 -17.81 -4.69 -5.46
CA LYS A 320 -16.50 -4.52 -4.82
C LYS A 320 -15.99 -3.08 -4.96
N GLU A 321 -15.99 -2.53 -6.17
CA GLU A 321 -15.37 -1.23 -6.47
C GLU A 321 -16.19 -0.05 -5.93
N PHE A 322 -17.52 -0.18 -5.84
CA PHE A 322 -18.42 0.87 -5.33
C PHE A 322 -18.91 0.60 -3.90
N GLY A 323 -18.45 -0.46 -3.24
CA GLY A 323 -18.90 -0.82 -1.88
C GLY A 323 -20.39 -1.13 -1.75
N LEU A 324 -21.04 -1.53 -2.84
CA LEU A 324 -22.50 -1.71 -2.90
C LEU A 324 -22.96 -3.02 -2.24
N SER A 325 -24.24 -3.08 -1.84
CA SER A 325 -24.93 -4.34 -1.58
C SER A 325 -25.17 -5.12 -2.89
N GLY A 326 -25.48 -6.42 -2.78
CA GLY A 326 -25.78 -7.23 -3.97
C GLY A 326 -27.02 -6.75 -4.73
N THR A 327 -27.98 -6.14 -4.04
CA THR A 327 -29.19 -5.55 -4.64
C THR A 327 -28.89 -4.23 -5.34
N GLU A 328 -28.06 -3.37 -4.75
CA GLU A 328 -27.67 -2.10 -5.37
C GLU A 328 -26.80 -2.31 -6.61
N ALA A 329 -25.84 -3.24 -6.54
CA ALA A 329 -25.02 -3.59 -7.70
C ALA A 329 -25.86 -4.21 -8.84
N LEU A 330 -26.88 -4.99 -8.50
CA LEU A 330 -27.82 -5.53 -9.49
C LEU A 330 -28.66 -4.42 -10.13
N GLU A 331 -29.12 -3.44 -9.34
CA GLU A 331 -29.91 -2.34 -9.87
C GLU A 331 -29.07 -1.43 -10.78
N LEU A 332 -27.86 -1.08 -10.35
CA LEU A 332 -26.89 -0.31 -11.13
C LEU A 332 -26.57 -1.02 -12.46
N SER A 333 -26.45 -2.35 -12.47
CA SER A 333 -26.15 -3.13 -13.68
C SER A 333 -27.22 -3.07 -14.77
N LYS A 334 -28.41 -2.54 -14.47
CA LYS A 334 -29.50 -2.34 -15.44
C LYS A 334 -29.43 -0.99 -16.15
N GLU A 335 -28.59 -0.08 -15.68
CA GLU A 335 -28.41 1.21 -16.32
C GLU A 335 -27.74 1.05 -17.69
N THR A 336 -28.12 1.91 -18.63
CA THR A 336 -27.62 1.86 -20.01
C THR A 336 -26.21 2.43 -20.15
N LYS A 337 -25.74 3.20 -19.15
CA LYS A 337 -24.41 3.80 -19.10
C LYS A 337 -24.04 3.98 -17.63
N ILE A 338 -23.05 3.25 -17.15
CA ILE A 338 -22.60 3.25 -15.74
C ILE A 338 -21.23 3.91 -15.69
N LEU A 339 -21.07 5.02 -14.95
CA LEU A 339 -19.75 5.60 -14.71
C LEU A 339 -18.95 4.63 -13.85
N PHE A 340 -17.83 4.12 -14.37
CA PHE A 340 -16.98 3.18 -13.66
C PHE A 340 -15.87 3.91 -12.89
N ARG A 341 -15.11 4.78 -13.57
CA ARG A 341 -14.05 5.58 -12.94
C ARG A 341 -13.75 6.83 -13.77
N THR A 342 -13.31 7.89 -13.12
CA THR A 342 -12.74 9.08 -13.75
C THR A 342 -11.23 9.11 -13.48
N GLY A 343 -10.44 9.46 -14.49
CA GLY A 343 -8.98 9.50 -14.39
C GLY A 343 -8.31 9.58 -15.76
N TYR A 344 -6.98 9.54 -15.79
CA TYR A 344 -6.25 9.62 -17.05
C TYR A 344 -6.33 8.32 -17.85
N SER A 345 -6.53 8.45 -19.16
CA SER A 345 -6.85 7.33 -20.07
C SER A 345 -5.93 6.11 -19.94
N LYS A 346 -4.63 6.31 -19.73
CA LYS A 346 -3.66 5.22 -19.59
C LYS A 346 -3.77 4.47 -18.26
N TRP A 347 -4.05 5.19 -17.17
CA TRP A 347 -4.24 4.57 -15.86
C TRP A 347 -5.53 3.76 -15.80
N LEU A 348 -6.53 4.20 -16.55
CA LEU A 348 -7.79 3.50 -16.70
C LEU A 348 -7.71 2.32 -17.69
N GLU A 349 -6.58 2.08 -18.37
CA GLU A 349 -6.46 0.97 -19.33
C GLU A 349 -6.50 -0.40 -18.62
N TYR A 350 -6.02 -0.49 -17.37
CA TYR A 350 -6.17 -1.70 -16.56
C TYR A 350 -7.64 -1.98 -16.25
N ASP A 351 -8.38 -0.97 -15.81
CA ASP A 351 -9.82 -1.07 -15.51
C ASP A 351 -10.61 -1.42 -16.76
N ARG A 352 -10.32 -0.75 -17.88
CA ARG A 352 -10.90 -1.05 -19.19
C ARG A 352 -10.67 -2.51 -19.58
N LYS A 353 -9.42 -2.99 -19.51
CA LYS A 353 -9.07 -4.38 -19.86
C LYS A 353 -9.75 -5.38 -18.93
N GLN A 354 -9.80 -5.10 -17.63
CA GLN A 354 -10.49 -5.95 -16.66
C GLN A 354 -11.99 -6.07 -17.00
N LEU A 355 -12.65 -4.97 -17.35
CA LEU A 355 -14.05 -4.96 -17.76
C LEU A 355 -14.28 -5.74 -19.07
N GLU A 356 -13.43 -5.52 -20.07
CA GLU A 356 -13.48 -6.23 -21.36
C GLU A 356 -13.19 -7.74 -21.21
N ASP A 357 -12.25 -8.13 -20.35
CA ASP A 357 -11.93 -9.54 -20.04
C ASP A 357 -13.11 -10.24 -19.31
N LEU A 358 -13.90 -9.48 -18.56
CA LEU A 358 -15.19 -9.92 -18.02
C LEU A 358 -16.31 -9.87 -19.07
N GLY A 359 -16.04 -9.40 -20.29
CA GLY A 359 -16.96 -9.36 -21.41
C GLY A 359 -17.86 -8.12 -21.47
N ALA A 360 -17.63 -7.13 -20.61
CA ALA A 360 -18.34 -5.85 -20.67
C ALA A 360 -17.87 -5.01 -21.87
N SER A 361 -18.75 -4.13 -22.37
CA SER A 361 -18.43 -3.08 -23.32
C SER A 361 -18.26 -1.75 -22.59
N VAL A 362 -17.25 -0.99 -22.99
CA VAL A 362 -16.88 0.27 -22.32
C VAL A 362 -16.74 1.42 -23.31
N GLU A 363 -16.92 2.65 -22.82
CA GLU A 363 -16.81 3.90 -23.57
C GLU A 363 -15.99 4.93 -22.78
N TRP A 364 -15.19 5.71 -23.50
CA TRP A 364 -14.41 6.82 -22.96
C TRP A 364 -15.09 8.13 -23.31
N GLU A 365 -15.23 9.02 -22.33
CA GLU A 365 -15.71 10.39 -22.53
C GLU A 365 -14.65 11.35 -22.01
N ALA A 366 -14.11 12.20 -22.87
CA ALA A 366 -13.11 13.20 -22.47
C ALA A 366 -13.76 14.27 -21.59
N LEU A 367 -13.02 14.68 -20.56
CA LEU A 367 -13.37 15.84 -19.74
C LEU A 367 -12.63 17.05 -20.34
N ASP A 368 -13.40 18.00 -20.88
CA ASP A 368 -12.90 19.25 -21.49
C ASP A 368 -12.27 20.20 -20.47
#